data_AF-E3NP40-F1
#
_entry.id   AF-E3NP40-F1
#
_cell.length_a   1.000
_cell.length_b   1.000
_cell.length_c   1.000
_cell.angle_alpha   90.00
_cell.angle_beta   90.00
_cell.angle_gamma   90.00
#
_symmetry.space_group_name_H-M   'P 1'
#
loop_
_entity.id
_entity.type
_entity.pdbx_description
1 polymer ?
#
loop_
_entity_poly.entity_id
_entity_poly.type
_entity_poly.pdbx_seq_one_letter_code
_entity_poly.pdbx_strand_id
1 'polypeptide(L)'
;MGCIKGSLNSIPPTYSNLSQFKGSWRLDIGLMVLYQMTLFFSVQMLFVIFLEFMPKTYCTDDDYCYKMKNKCLTDFDRTPDSAICPYNSSNFNDCVKEAKRVDFRSAQFDYQQDCTGLKHFSSSTATFIGTLLGNLVLGYLSDTIGRRPVYIFSICLGVPAVILSAAINGVMNFYIFRFIVGFAVAGTLTVGWTYASEMITPSRRFRLRTFPNWVSLVLLHICDMPLNNGRIKMNKRSS
;
A
#
# COMPACT_ATOMS: atom_id res chain seq x y z
N MET A 1 -55.17 -10.40 40.17
CA MET A 1 -54.33 -9.60 39.27
C MET A 1 -53.92 -8.32 40.01
N GLY A 2 -52.69 -8.04 40.43
CA GLY A 2 -51.39 -8.51 39.95
C GLY A 2 -50.72 -7.44 39.07
N CYS A 3 -50.15 -6.40 39.68
CA CYS A 3 -49.12 -5.57 39.05
C CYS A 3 -48.08 -5.23 40.12
N ILE A 4 -47.04 -6.08 40.18
CA ILE A 4 -45.96 -6.00 41.16
C ILE A 4 -45.02 -4.87 40.71
N LYS A 5 -44.91 -3.83 41.56
CA LYS A 5 -43.85 -2.81 41.50
C LYS A 5 -42.50 -3.50 41.73
N GLY A 6 -41.77 -3.76 40.64
CA GLY A 6 -40.41 -4.26 40.67
C GLY A 6 -39.43 -3.19 41.14
N SER A 7 -38.75 -3.50 42.23
CA SER A 7 -37.65 -2.79 42.90
C SER A 7 -36.60 -2.21 41.95
N LEU A 8 -36.43 -0.88 42.00
CA LEU A 8 -35.24 -0.17 41.52
C LEU A 8 -34.21 -0.17 42.66
N ASN A 9 -33.51 -1.29 42.84
CA ASN A 9 -32.33 -1.34 43.70
C ASN A 9 -31.27 -2.22 43.04
N SER A 10 -30.01 -1.81 43.21
CA SER A 10 -28.75 -2.38 42.70
C SER A 10 -28.39 -2.15 41.23
N ILE A 11 -28.17 -0.89 40.86
CA ILE A 11 -27.13 -0.57 39.88
C ILE A 11 -25.82 -0.46 40.67
N PRO A 12 -24.80 -1.31 40.45
CA PRO A 12 -23.53 -1.16 41.14
C PRO A 12 -22.87 0.17 40.74
N PRO A 13 -22.39 1.00 41.69
CA PRO A 13 -21.72 2.25 41.38
C PRO A 13 -20.26 1.95 41.02
N THR A 14 -19.99 1.61 39.76
CA THR A 14 -18.60 1.39 39.29
C THR A 14 -18.30 1.99 37.91
N TYR A 15 -18.96 3.10 37.55
CA TYR A 15 -18.64 3.86 36.33
C TYR A 15 -18.36 5.36 36.57
N SER A 16 -18.11 5.79 37.81
CA SER A 16 -17.81 7.19 38.13
C SER A 16 -16.31 7.51 38.29
N ASN A 17 -15.40 6.53 38.19
CA ASN A 17 -13.95 6.74 38.40
C ASN A 17 -13.08 6.66 37.13
N LEU A 18 -13.66 6.86 35.94
CA LEU A 18 -12.90 7.01 34.69
C LEU A 18 -12.96 8.44 34.11
N SER A 19 -13.57 9.37 34.84
CA SER A 19 -13.31 10.79 34.62
C SER A 19 -11.97 11.13 35.28
N GLN A 20 -11.01 11.57 34.46
CA GLN A 20 -9.85 12.37 34.87
C GLN A 20 -8.52 11.63 35.11
N PHE A 21 -8.00 10.92 34.09
CA PHE A 21 -6.55 10.77 33.96
C PHE A 21 -5.92 12.15 33.63
N LYS A 22 -5.49 12.84 34.70
CA LYS A 22 -4.58 14.00 34.65
C LYS A 22 -3.27 13.53 34.00
N GLY A 23 -3.15 13.71 32.68
CA GLY A 23 -2.10 13.11 31.82
C GLY A 23 -2.55 12.57 30.45
N SER A 24 -3.85 12.69 30.12
CA SER A 24 -4.47 12.10 28.90
C SER A 24 -3.83 12.47 27.56
N TRP A 25 -3.15 13.62 27.45
CA TRP A 25 -2.54 14.07 26.19
C TRP A 25 -1.44 13.13 25.67
N ARG A 26 -0.72 12.43 26.56
CA ARG A 26 0.34 11.47 26.17
C ARG A 26 -0.25 10.22 25.52
N LEU A 27 -1.39 9.74 26.04
CA LEU A 27 -2.14 8.62 25.47
C LEU A 27 -2.79 9.02 24.15
N ASP A 28 -3.38 10.22 24.09
CA ASP A 28 -3.98 10.76 22.87
C ASP A 28 -2.92 10.88 21.74
N ILE A 29 -1.72 11.40 22.03
CA ILE A 29 -0.62 11.44 21.05
C ILE A 29 -0.16 10.04 20.64
N GLY A 30 0.04 9.13 21.61
CA GLY A 30 0.43 7.75 21.31
C GLY A 30 -0.57 7.05 20.40
N LEU A 31 -1.86 7.25 20.65
CA LEU A 31 -2.93 6.71 19.82
C LEU A 31 -2.96 7.30 18.42
N MET A 32 -2.70 8.61 18.26
CA MET A 32 -2.56 9.25 16.94
C MET A 32 -1.38 8.68 16.15
N VAL A 33 -0.24 8.43 16.80
CA VAL A 33 0.94 7.82 16.17
C VAL A 33 0.63 6.40 15.73
N LEU A 34 0.00 5.58 16.58
CA LEU A 34 -0.41 4.22 16.23
C LEU A 34 -1.40 4.20 15.05
N TYR A 35 -2.34 5.14 15.02
CA TYR A 35 -3.25 5.32 13.89
C TYR A 35 -2.47 5.64 12.60
N GLN A 36 -1.53 6.57 12.66
CA GLN A 36 -0.73 6.97 11.50
C GLN A 36 0.14 5.83 10.98
N MET A 37 0.74 5.04 11.87
CA MET A 37 1.52 3.84 11.49
C MET A 37 0.62 2.79 10.82
N THR A 38 -0.58 2.57 11.36
CA THR A 38 -1.55 1.64 10.78
C THR A 38 -1.99 2.08 9.38
N LEU A 39 -2.22 3.38 9.18
CA LEU A 39 -2.53 3.94 7.87
C LEU A 39 -1.34 3.82 6.91
N PHE A 40 -0.10 4.06 7.37
CA PHE A 40 1.09 3.87 6.57
C PHE A 40 1.22 2.43 6.05
N PHE A 41 1.04 1.43 6.91
CA PHE A 41 1.02 0.02 6.50
C PHE A 41 -0.18 -0.33 5.60
N SER A 42 -1.31 0.37 5.73
CA SER A 42 -2.42 0.25 4.77
C SER A 42 -2.01 0.71 3.37
N VAL A 43 -1.28 1.83 3.26
CA VAL A 43 -0.78 2.34 1.97
C VAL A 43 0.26 1.38 1.36
N GLN A 44 1.00 0.62 2.18
CA GLN A 44 1.91 -0.43 1.69
C GLN A 44 1.23 -1.47 0.78
N MET A 45 -0.06 -1.74 0.97
CA MET A 45 -0.82 -2.63 0.08
C MET A 45 -1.07 -2.03 -1.30
N LEU A 46 -1.11 -0.70 -1.44
CA LEU A 46 -1.24 -0.05 -2.75
C LEU A 46 0.04 -0.19 -3.57
N PHE A 47 1.21 -0.15 -2.93
CA PHE A 47 2.49 -0.30 -3.63
C PHE A 47 2.60 -1.60 -4.41
N VAL A 48 1.96 -2.68 -3.92
CA VAL A 48 1.92 -3.98 -4.61
C VAL A 48 1.43 -3.86 -6.06
N ILE A 49 0.47 -2.96 -6.32
CA ILE A 49 -0.05 -2.72 -7.67
C ILE A 49 1.02 -2.11 -8.57
N PHE A 50 1.72 -1.07 -8.08
CA PHE A 50 2.79 -0.42 -8.84
C PHE A 50 3.94 -1.38 -9.11
N LEU A 51 4.23 -2.30 -8.20
CA LEU A 51 5.30 -3.28 -8.34
C LEU A 51 5.04 -4.28 -9.46
N GLU A 52 3.77 -4.53 -9.79
CA GLU A 52 3.33 -5.42 -10.88
C GLU A 52 3.07 -4.67 -12.21
N PHE A 53 3.17 -3.34 -12.21
CA PHE A 53 2.95 -2.55 -13.41
C PHE A 53 3.96 -2.91 -14.49
N MET A 54 3.52 -3.03 -15.74
CA MET A 54 4.40 -3.23 -16.88
C MET A 54 3.91 -2.39 -18.06
N PRO A 55 4.81 -1.68 -18.77
CA PRO A 55 4.41 -0.88 -19.91
C PRO A 55 3.88 -1.76 -21.04
N LYS A 56 2.89 -1.22 -21.77
CA LYS A 56 2.28 -1.92 -22.92
C LYS A 56 3.19 -1.94 -24.15
N THR A 57 4.17 -1.05 -24.20
CA THR A 57 5.11 -0.87 -25.30
C THR A 57 6.52 -0.89 -24.75
N TYR A 58 7.43 -1.52 -25.50
CA TYR A 58 8.85 -1.54 -25.19
C TYR A 58 9.64 -1.29 -26.47
N CYS A 59 10.63 -0.41 -26.38
CA CYS A 59 11.51 -0.08 -27.51
C CYS A 59 12.88 -0.71 -27.26
N THR A 60 13.40 -1.38 -28.30
CA THR A 60 14.74 -1.97 -28.28
C THR A 60 15.81 -0.89 -28.50
N ASP A 61 17.08 -1.27 -28.38
CA ASP A 61 18.21 -0.37 -28.61
C ASP A 61 18.38 0.01 -30.09
N ASP A 62 17.85 -0.81 -31.01
CA ASP A 62 17.76 -0.53 -32.45
C ASP A 62 16.63 0.46 -32.83
N ASP A 63 16.08 1.20 -31.86
CA ASP A 63 15.00 2.20 -32.04
C ASP A 63 13.69 1.67 -32.65
N TYR A 64 13.47 0.35 -32.61
CA TYR A 64 12.19 -0.27 -32.92
C TYR A 64 11.32 -0.47 -31.68
N CYS A 65 10.07 -0.04 -31.74
CA CYS A 65 9.10 -0.16 -30.65
C CYS A 65 8.06 -1.23 -30.96
N TYR A 66 7.84 -2.14 -30.00
CA TYR A 66 6.91 -3.25 -30.12
C TYR A 66 5.83 -3.20 -29.05
N LYS A 67 4.67 -3.77 -29.38
CA LYS A 67 3.60 -4.01 -28.42
C LYS A 67 3.86 -5.30 -27.67
N MET A 68 3.78 -5.23 -26.35
CA MET A 68 4.00 -6.37 -25.47
C MET A 68 2.78 -7.29 -25.52
N LYS A 69 3.01 -8.60 -25.74
CA LYS A 69 1.95 -9.61 -25.76
C LYS A 69 1.70 -10.17 -24.36
N ASN A 70 2.78 -10.48 -23.65
CA ASN A 70 2.78 -10.89 -22.25
C ASN A 70 3.56 -9.88 -21.42
N LYS A 71 3.50 -10.03 -20.09
CA LYS A 71 4.29 -9.25 -19.13
C LYS A 71 5.79 -9.66 -19.14
N CYS A 72 6.38 -9.79 -20.32
CA CYS A 72 7.74 -10.28 -20.49
C CYS A 72 8.44 -9.59 -21.67
N LEU A 73 9.67 -9.09 -21.47
CA LEU A 73 10.43 -8.35 -22.49
C LEU A 73 10.79 -9.18 -23.72
N THR A 74 10.78 -10.52 -23.63
CA THR A 74 11.03 -11.39 -24.78
C THR A 74 9.77 -11.70 -25.60
N ASP A 75 8.58 -11.45 -25.04
CA ASP A 75 7.28 -11.80 -25.64
C ASP A 75 6.57 -10.56 -26.19
N PHE A 76 7.09 -10.04 -27.30
CA PHE A 76 6.53 -8.91 -28.02
C PHE A 76 5.98 -9.32 -29.39
N ASP A 77 4.93 -8.63 -29.82
CA ASP A 77 4.33 -8.85 -31.13
C ASP A 77 5.17 -8.17 -32.21
N ARG A 78 5.59 -8.93 -33.23
CA ARG A 78 6.35 -8.44 -34.39
C ARG A 78 5.46 -8.11 -35.58
N THR A 79 4.14 -8.13 -35.40
CA THR A 79 3.21 -7.85 -36.49
C THR A 79 3.40 -6.43 -37.05
N PRO A 80 3.30 -6.24 -38.37
CA PRO A 80 3.37 -4.92 -39.03
C PRO A 80 2.29 -3.94 -38.54
N ASP A 81 1.15 -4.48 -38.09
CA ASP A 81 0.01 -3.70 -37.57
C ASP A 81 0.27 -3.10 -36.19
N SER A 82 1.35 -3.52 -35.52
CA SER A 82 1.76 -2.99 -34.22
C SER A 82 2.62 -1.71 -34.33
N ALA A 83 2.78 -1.13 -35.53
CA ALA A 83 3.63 0.02 -35.83
C ALA A 83 3.30 1.26 -34.97
N ILE A 84 3.75 1.24 -33.72
CA ILE A 84 3.66 2.33 -32.74
C ILE A 84 4.38 3.56 -33.30
N CYS A 85 5.50 3.33 -33.97
CA CYS A 85 6.22 4.34 -34.74
C CYS A 85 6.49 3.82 -36.16
N PRO A 86 5.79 4.33 -37.19
CA PRO A 86 6.06 3.98 -38.58
C PRO A 86 7.40 4.59 -39.04
N TYR A 87 8.29 3.76 -39.59
CA TYR A 87 9.64 4.15 -40.06
C TYR A 87 9.60 5.21 -41.18
N ASN A 88 8.52 5.24 -41.97
CA ASN A 88 8.36 6.17 -43.10
C ASN A 88 7.76 7.53 -42.70
N SER A 89 7.74 7.86 -41.41
CA SER A 89 7.24 9.15 -40.91
C SER A 89 8.38 10.16 -40.71
N SER A 90 8.15 11.42 -41.08
CA SER A 90 9.10 12.52 -40.89
C SER A 90 9.52 12.73 -39.43
N ASN A 91 8.72 12.24 -38.47
CA ASN A 91 8.92 12.42 -37.04
C ASN A 91 9.26 11.11 -36.32
N PHE A 92 9.85 10.12 -37.02
CA PHE A 92 10.16 8.80 -36.46
C PHE A 92 10.97 8.89 -35.15
N ASN A 93 12.05 9.67 -35.13
CA ASN A 93 12.92 9.81 -33.96
C ASN A 93 12.20 10.43 -32.75
N ASP A 94 11.25 11.33 -32.97
CA ASP A 94 10.48 11.96 -31.89
C ASP A 94 9.41 11.01 -31.36
N CYS A 95 8.77 10.23 -32.24
CA CYS A 95 7.87 9.14 -31.85
C CYS A 95 8.58 8.08 -31.00
N VAL A 96 9.78 7.64 -31.41
CA VAL A 96 10.57 6.65 -30.67
C VAL A 96 10.96 7.20 -29.30
N LYS A 97 11.40 8.47 -29.22
CA LYS A 97 11.71 9.11 -27.92
C LYS A 97 10.51 9.16 -26.99
N GLU A 98 9.31 9.42 -27.51
CA GLU A 98 8.09 9.46 -26.71
C GLU A 98 7.66 8.04 -26.28
N ALA A 99 7.71 7.07 -27.18
CA ALA A 99 7.39 5.67 -26.90
C ALA A 99 8.41 4.97 -25.97
N LYS A 100 9.67 5.43 -25.98
CA LYS A 100 10.76 4.92 -25.11
C LYS A 100 10.69 5.48 -23.70
N ARG A 101 9.95 6.57 -23.45
CA ARG A 101 9.76 7.10 -22.09
C ARG A 101 8.91 6.12 -21.28
N VAL A 102 9.58 5.37 -20.41
CA VAL A 102 8.95 4.66 -19.31
C VAL A 102 8.78 5.62 -18.14
N ASP A 103 7.58 6.17 -17.97
CA ASP A 103 7.27 7.08 -16.86
C ASP A 103 7.42 6.40 -15.48
N PHE A 104 7.39 5.06 -15.45
CA PHE A 104 7.52 4.28 -14.23
C PHE A 104 8.32 2.98 -14.46
N ARG A 105 9.42 2.80 -13.71
CA ARG A 105 10.11 1.50 -13.58
C ARG A 105 9.60 0.76 -12.36
N SER A 106 9.14 -0.47 -12.58
CA SER A 106 8.61 -1.36 -11.56
C SER A 106 9.55 -2.52 -11.29
N ALA A 107 9.34 -3.21 -10.16
CA ALA A 107 10.05 -4.45 -9.87
C ALA A 107 9.79 -5.52 -10.95
N GLN A 108 8.58 -5.57 -11.52
CA GLN A 108 8.27 -6.48 -12.63
C GLN A 108 9.13 -6.21 -13.87
N PHE A 109 9.42 -4.94 -14.17
CA PHE A 109 10.26 -4.56 -15.30
C PHE A 109 11.72 -5.02 -15.13
N ASP A 110 12.27 -4.85 -13.92
CA ASP A 110 13.67 -5.18 -13.64
C ASP A 110 13.88 -6.70 -13.41
N TYR A 111 12.96 -7.38 -12.72
CA TYR A 111 13.08 -8.81 -12.40
C TYR A 111 12.50 -9.76 -13.44
N GLN A 112 11.65 -9.26 -14.36
CA GLN A 112 11.07 -10.03 -15.46
C GLN A 112 10.41 -11.34 -15.00
N GLN A 113 9.70 -11.27 -13.89
CA GLN A 113 9.22 -12.45 -13.17
C GLN A 113 8.29 -13.35 -14.01
N ASP A 114 7.43 -12.74 -14.84
CA ASP A 114 6.51 -13.46 -15.73
C ASP A 114 7.21 -14.08 -16.95
N CYS A 115 8.48 -13.78 -17.20
CA CYS A 115 9.30 -14.47 -18.21
C CYS A 115 9.81 -15.83 -17.70
N THR A 116 9.82 -16.04 -16.38
CA THR A 116 10.28 -17.29 -15.78
C THR A 116 9.14 -18.31 -15.68
N GLY A 117 9.43 -19.57 -15.33
CA GLY A 117 8.41 -20.62 -15.13
C GLY A 117 7.36 -20.30 -14.05
N LEU A 118 7.50 -19.18 -13.32
CA LEU A 118 6.60 -18.70 -12.28
C LEU A 118 5.48 -17.79 -12.82
N LYS A 119 5.05 -17.96 -14.07
CA LYS A 119 4.00 -17.14 -14.73
C LYS A 119 2.68 -17.01 -13.95
N HIS A 120 2.36 -17.97 -13.07
CA HIS A 120 1.16 -17.95 -12.24
C HIS A 120 1.36 -17.31 -10.86
N PHE A 121 2.60 -17.04 -10.47
CA PHE A 121 2.94 -16.56 -9.13
C PHE A 121 3.49 -15.13 -9.21
N SER A 122 2.59 -14.15 -9.05
CA SER A 122 2.98 -12.73 -9.00
C SER A 122 3.49 -12.31 -7.62
N SER A 123 4.26 -11.22 -7.53
CA SER A 123 4.65 -10.62 -6.24
C SER A 123 3.43 -10.25 -5.39
N SER A 124 2.30 -9.92 -6.02
CA SER A 124 1.03 -9.64 -5.35
C SER A 124 0.47 -10.89 -4.66
N THR A 125 0.50 -12.03 -5.34
CA THR A 125 0.05 -13.31 -4.76
C THR A 125 0.86 -13.68 -3.52
N ALA A 126 2.19 -13.53 -3.55
CA ALA A 126 3.04 -13.76 -2.39
C ALA A 126 2.66 -12.86 -1.19
N THR A 127 2.38 -11.57 -1.48
CA THR A 127 1.97 -10.60 -0.46
C THR A 127 0.60 -10.97 0.13
N PHE A 128 -0.39 -11.29 -0.70
CA PHE A 128 -1.74 -11.66 -0.24
C PHE A 128 -1.77 -12.98 0.54
N ILE A 129 -0.97 -13.98 0.14
CA ILE A 129 -0.83 -15.22 0.91
C ILE A 129 -0.20 -14.90 2.28
N GLY A 130 0.81 -14.04 2.33
CA GLY A 130 1.38 -13.53 3.57
C GLY A 130 0.35 -12.85 4.45
N THR A 131 -0.48 -11.98 3.88
CA THR A 131 -1.57 -11.29 4.58
C THR A 131 -2.64 -12.25 5.09
N LEU A 132 -3.02 -13.27 4.31
CA LEU A 132 -3.97 -14.30 4.72
C LEU A 132 -3.47 -15.04 5.96
N LEU A 133 -2.24 -15.56 5.90
CA LEU A 133 -1.63 -16.28 7.02
C LEU A 133 -1.40 -15.37 8.23
N GLY A 134 -1.00 -14.12 7.98
CA GLY A 134 -0.83 -13.10 9.02
C GLY A 134 -2.12 -12.81 9.77
N ASN A 135 -3.24 -12.66 9.07
CA ASN A 135 -4.55 -12.41 9.70
C ASN A 135 -4.97 -13.55 10.62
N LEU A 136 -4.73 -14.80 10.21
CA LEU A 136 -5.06 -15.97 11.02
C LEU A 136 -4.16 -16.09 12.25
N VAL A 137 -2.83 -16.02 12.06
CA VAL A 137 -1.85 -16.24 13.13
C VAL A 137 -1.79 -15.06 14.08
N LEU A 138 -1.58 -13.84 13.57
CA LEU A 138 -1.43 -12.65 14.41
C LEU A 138 -2.75 -12.19 15.01
N GLY A 139 -3.88 -12.44 14.34
CA GLY A 139 -5.21 -12.23 14.91
C GLY A 139 -5.42 -13.08 16.17
N TYR A 140 -5.16 -14.39 16.07
CA TYR A 140 -5.24 -15.29 17.21
C TYR A 140 -4.21 -14.95 18.31
N LEU A 141 -2.98 -14.62 17.91
CA LEU A 141 -1.91 -14.28 18.86
C LEU A 141 -2.22 -12.99 19.64
N SER A 142 -2.87 -12.03 18.98
CA SER A 142 -3.29 -10.75 19.58
C SER A 142 -4.29 -10.94 20.71
N ASP A 143 -5.20 -11.91 20.58
CA ASP A 143 -6.21 -12.16 21.61
C ASP A 143 -5.66 -12.99 22.78
N THR A 144 -4.57 -13.75 22.59
CA THR A 144 -3.97 -14.60 23.62
C THR A 144 -2.83 -13.92 24.40
N ILE A 145 -1.88 -13.28 23.71
CA ILE A 145 -0.72 -12.60 24.32
C ILE A 145 -1.03 -11.13 24.66
N GLY A 146 -2.07 -10.58 24.02
CA GLY A 146 -2.46 -9.18 24.13
C GLY A 146 -2.05 -8.36 22.90
N ARG A 147 -2.84 -7.32 22.64
CA ARG A 147 -2.79 -6.53 21.40
C ARG A 147 -1.51 -5.71 21.25
N ARG A 148 -1.03 -5.08 22.33
CA ARG A 148 0.15 -4.20 22.31
C ARG A 148 1.46 -4.89 21.86
N PRO A 149 1.88 -6.03 22.45
CA PRO A 149 3.12 -6.69 22.03
C PRO A 149 3.06 -7.22 20.59
N VAL A 150 1.92 -7.78 20.18
CA VAL A 150 1.73 -8.29 18.81
C VAL A 150 1.78 -7.17 17.78
N TYR A 151 1.23 -6.00 18.10
CA TYR A 151 1.31 -4.82 17.24
C TYR A 151 2.76 -4.34 17.05
N ILE A 152 3.53 -4.23 18.14
CA ILE A 152 4.95 -3.82 18.09
C ILE A 152 5.77 -4.84 17.30
N PHE A 153 5.56 -6.13 17.54
CA PHE A 153 6.22 -7.20 16.79
C PHE A 153 5.96 -7.08 15.28
N SER A 154 4.71 -6.83 14.88
CA SER A 154 4.33 -6.68 13.48
C SER A 154 5.05 -5.50 12.82
N ILE A 155 5.17 -4.36 13.50
CA ILE A 155 5.91 -3.20 12.99
C ILE A 155 7.41 -3.50 12.89
N CYS A 156 7.99 -4.10 13.93
CA CYS A 156 9.40 -4.46 13.96
C CYS A 156 9.77 -5.50 12.89
N LEU A 157 8.83 -6.33 12.46
CA LEU A 157 9.00 -7.25 11.34
C LEU A 157 8.83 -6.54 9.99
N GLY A 158 7.80 -5.70 9.86
CA GLY A 158 7.41 -5.08 8.60
C GLY A 158 8.37 -4.01 8.09
N VAL A 159 8.82 -3.09 8.95
CA VAL A 159 9.73 -1.99 8.56
C VAL A 159 11.03 -2.49 7.93
N PRO A 160 11.81 -3.38 8.58
CA PRO A 160 13.03 -3.90 7.98
C PRO A 160 12.73 -4.77 6.75
N ALA A 161 11.65 -5.54 6.73
CA ALA A 161 11.31 -6.35 5.57
C ALA A 161 11.06 -5.51 4.30
N VAL A 162 10.40 -4.35 4.44
CA VAL A 162 10.23 -3.40 3.31
C VAL A 162 11.58 -2.89 2.82
N ILE A 163 12.46 -2.45 3.73
CA ILE A 163 13.79 -1.92 3.40
C ILE A 163 14.65 -3.00 2.71
N LEU A 164 14.68 -4.21 3.26
CA LEU A 164 15.42 -5.33 2.69
C LEU A 164 14.87 -5.74 1.31
N SER A 165 13.55 -5.67 1.11
CA SER A 165 12.94 -5.95 -0.19
C SER A 165 13.40 -4.99 -1.30
N ALA A 166 13.80 -3.76 -0.94
CA ALA A 166 14.34 -2.79 -1.89
C ALA A 166 15.84 -2.94 -2.14
N ALA A 167 16.59 -3.47 -1.17
CA ALA A 167 18.06 -3.58 -1.24
C ALA A 167 18.57 -4.87 -1.88
N ILE A 168 17.78 -5.96 -1.85
CA ILE A 168 18.23 -7.28 -2.27
C ILE A 168 17.91 -7.53 -3.75
N ASN A 169 18.95 -7.86 -4.51
CA ASN A 169 18.85 -8.27 -5.90
C ASN A 169 18.57 -9.77 -5.98
N GLY A 170 17.36 -10.14 -6.42
CA GLY A 170 17.01 -11.53 -6.71
C GLY A 170 15.51 -11.79 -6.58
N VAL A 171 14.93 -12.40 -7.62
CA VAL A 171 13.48 -12.63 -7.73
C VAL A 171 12.95 -13.45 -6.54
N MET A 172 13.64 -14.54 -6.17
CA MET A 172 13.20 -15.43 -5.08
C MET A 172 13.24 -14.74 -3.71
N ASN A 173 14.33 -14.04 -3.40
CA ASN A 173 14.47 -13.32 -2.13
C ASN A 173 13.43 -12.21 -2.02
N PHE A 174 13.20 -11.48 -3.11
CA PHE A 174 12.18 -10.44 -3.19
C PHE A 174 10.79 -10.98 -2.83
N TYR A 175 10.38 -12.15 -3.34
CA TYR A 175 9.11 -12.78 -2.95
C TYR A 175 9.02 -13.11 -1.46
N ILE A 176 10.09 -13.65 -0.88
CA ILE A 176 10.13 -14.01 0.54
C ILE A 176 9.92 -12.75 1.39
N PHE A 177 10.63 -11.66 1.09
CA PHE A 177 10.42 -10.40 1.81
C PHE A 177 9.01 -9.84 1.60
N ARG A 178 8.43 -9.99 0.40
CA ARG A 178 7.05 -9.54 0.15
C ARG A 178 6.01 -10.34 0.89
N PHE A 179 6.21 -11.63 1.04
CA PHE A 179 5.42 -12.47 1.92
C PHE A 179 5.50 -11.97 3.38
N ILE A 180 6.71 -11.70 3.87
CA ILE A 180 6.92 -11.19 5.24
C ILE A 180 6.26 -9.81 5.43
N VAL A 181 6.38 -8.91 4.45
CA VAL A 181 5.70 -7.61 4.46
C VAL A 181 4.19 -7.79 4.50
N GLY A 182 3.63 -8.67 3.67
CA GLY A 182 2.20 -8.98 3.67
C GLY A 182 1.72 -9.52 5.02
N PHE A 183 2.52 -10.38 5.67
CA PHE A 183 2.26 -10.92 6.99
C PHE A 183 2.29 -9.83 8.08
N ALA A 184 3.28 -8.94 8.04
CA ALA A 184 3.40 -7.82 8.97
C ALA A 184 2.24 -6.81 8.80
N VAL A 185 1.87 -6.49 7.57
CA VAL A 185 0.74 -5.60 7.25
C VAL A 185 -0.56 -6.13 7.85
N ALA A 186 -0.82 -7.44 7.71
CA ALA A 186 -2.00 -8.08 8.31
C ALA A 186 -2.08 -7.85 9.83
N GLY A 187 -0.99 -8.10 10.54
CA GLY A 187 -0.91 -7.89 11.99
C GLY A 187 -1.12 -6.43 12.38
N THR A 188 -0.45 -5.50 11.70
CA THR A 188 -0.59 -4.08 11.99
C THR A 188 -2.01 -3.57 11.71
N LEU A 189 -2.66 -4.01 10.62
CA LEU A 189 -4.02 -3.59 10.32
C LEU A 189 -5.02 -4.19 11.31
N THR A 190 -5.06 -5.52 11.45
CA THR A 190 -6.06 -6.18 12.31
C THR A 190 -5.92 -5.78 13.77
N VAL A 191 -4.70 -5.83 14.31
CA VAL A 191 -4.44 -5.53 15.72
C VAL A 191 -4.44 -4.02 15.97
N GLY A 192 -3.93 -3.22 15.03
CA GLY A 192 -3.88 -1.77 15.17
C GLY A 192 -5.25 -1.12 15.24
N TRP A 193 -6.15 -1.48 14.31
CA TRP A 193 -7.51 -0.94 14.29
C TRP A 193 -8.30 -1.32 15.53
N THR A 194 -8.15 -2.56 15.97
CA THR A 194 -8.88 -3.09 17.12
C THR A 194 -8.35 -2.53 18.44
N TYR A 195 -7.04 -2.51 18.64
CA TYR A 195 -6.39 -1.85 19.79
C TYR A 195 -6.77 -0.38 19.90
N ALA A 196 -6.76 0.33 18.77
CA ALA A 196 -7.10 1.74 18.76
C ALA A 196 -8.59 1.99 19.07
N SER A 197 -9.48 1.06 18.69
CA SER A 197 -10.91 1.16 19.02
C SER A 197 -11.21 0.92 20.51
N GLU A 198 -10.42 0.10 21.19
CA GLU A 198 -10.57 -0.19 22.63
C GLU A 198 -10.05 0.96 23.50
N MET A 199 -8.99 1.65 23.05
CA MET A 199 -8.39 2.76 23.77
C MET A 199 -9.18 4.08 23.63
N ILE A 200 -10.10 4.17 22.66
CA ILE A 200 -10.84 5.40 22.38
C ILE A 200 -12.03 5.59 23.33
N THR A 201 -12.00 6.66 24.12
CA THR A 201 -13.17 7.14 24.86
C THR A 201 -14.25 7.71 23.91
N PRO A 202 -15.55 7.41 24.10
CA PRO A 202 -16.63 7.79 23.18
C PRO A 202 -16.71 9.29 22.87
N SER A 203 -16.36 10.15 23.82
CA SER A 203 -16.39 11.61 23.66
C SER A 203 -15.28 12.18 22.77
N ARG A 204 -14.19 11.43 22.51
CA ARG A 204 -13.05 11.87 21.70
C ARG A 204 -12.88 11.09 20.39
N ARG A 205 -13.67 10.03 20.20
CA ARG A 205 -13.63 9.10 19.07
C ARG A 205 -13.64 9.77 17.72
N PHE A 206 -14.51 10.76 17.52
CA PHE A 206 -14.60 11.46 16.24
C PHE A 206 -13.30 12.20 15.92
N ARG A 207 -12.78 13.00 16.86
CA ARG A 207 -11.55 13.79 16.65
C ARG A 207 -10.32 12.91 16.38
N LEU A 208 -10.18 11.83 17.15
CA LEU A 208 -9.06 10.88 17.02
C LEU A 208 -9.08 10.10 15.71
N ARG A 209 -10.26 9.81 15.16
CA ARG A 209 -10.37 9.03 13.91
C ARG A 209 -10.26 9.89 12.66
N THR A 210 -10.69 11.15 12.72
CA THR A 210 -10.71 12.05 11.56
C THR A 210 -9.33 12.68 11.28
N PHE A 211 -8.55 13.03 12.31
CA PHE A 211 -7.24 13.68 12.15
C PHE A 211 -6.22 12.84 11.35
N PRO A 212 -5.99 11.55 11.65
CA PRO A 212 -5.04 10.72 10.91
C PRO A 212 -5.47 10.44 9.47
N ASN A 213 -6.79 10.33 9.25
CA ASN A 213 -7.34 10.12 7.92
C ASN A 213 -7.14 11.35 7.03
N TRP A 214 -7.21 12.56 7.62
CA TRP A 214 -6.94 13.82 6.93
C TRP A 214 -5.48 13.93 6.46
N VAL A 215 -4.53 13.52 7.30
CA VAL A 215 -3.09 13.48 6.94
C VAL A 215 -2.84 12.52 5.78
N SER A 216 -3.52 11.37 5.77
CA SER A 216 -3.39 10.39 4.68
C SER A 216 -4.03 10.89 3.38
N LEU A 217 -5.14 11.63 3.45
CA LEU A 217 -5.76 12.31 2.31
C LEU A 217 -4.84 13.38 1.70
N VAL A 218 -4.17 14.16 2.53
CA VAL A 218 -3.20 15.18 2.07
C VAL A 218 -1.97 14.51 1.43
N LEU A 219 -1.49 13.39 1.99
CA LEU A 219 -0.38 12.61 1.40
C LEU A 219 -0.74 12.02 0.04
N LEU A 220 -1.96 11.50 -0.14
CA LEU A 220 -2.43 11.04 -1.45
C LEU A 220 -2.54 12.20 -2.44
N HIS A 221 -3.05 13.37 -2.02
CA HIS A 221 -3.07 14.56 -2.87
C HIS A 221 -1.68 15.09 -3.24
N ILE A 222 -0.67 14.91 -2.38
CA ILE A 222 0.72 15.24 -2.70
C ILE A 222 1.33 14.21 -3.65
N CYS A 223 1.00 12.93 -3.50
CA CYS A 223 1.48 11.86 -4.38
C CYS A 223 0.79 11.89 -5.76
N ASP A 224 -0.45 12.37 -5.83
CA ASP A 224 -1.22 12.66 -7.04
C ASP A 224 -0.92 14.04 -7.62
N MET A 225 -0.02 14.86 -7.03
CA MET A 225 0.42 16.06 -7.74
C MET A 225 1.18 15.61 -8.98
N PRO A 226 0.65 15.86 -10.20
CA PRO A 226 1.45 15.66 -11.38
C PRO A 226 2.69 16.56 -11.24
N LEU A 227 3.85 16.04 -11.64
CA LEU A 227 5.03 16.83 -11.96
C LEU A 227 4.68 17.81 -13.08
N ASN A 228 3.91 18.84 -12.78
CA ASN A 228 3.64 19.95 -13.67
C ASN A 228 4.20 21.20 -13.02
N ASN A 229 5.52 21.34 -13.11
CA ASN A 229 6.11 22.66 -13.09
C ASN A 229 7.30 22.73 -14.05
N GLY A 230 6.98 23.07 -15.30
CA GLY A 230 7.93 23.30 -16.38
C GLY A 230 7.24 23.86 -17.63
N ARG A 231 6.66 25.06 -17.53
CA ARG A 231 6.08 25.85 -18.64
C ARG A 231 6.98 25.89 -19.88
N ILE A 232 6.42 25.63 -21.07
CA ILE A 232 6.76 26.41 -22.27
C ILE A 232 5.45 26.92 -22.89
N LYS A 233 5.28 28.25 -22.81
CA LYS A 233 4.28 29.00 -23.58
C LYS A 233 4.55 28.76 -25.07
N MET A 234 3.60 28.20 -25.81
CA MET A 234 3.53 28.39 -27.26
C MET A 234 2.42 29.39 -27.58
N ASN A 235 2.93 30.58 -27.90
CA ASN A 235 2.33 31.75 -28.50
C ASN A 235 1.23 31.40 -29.54
N LYS A 236 0.01 31.91 -29.36
CA LYS A 236 -0.93 32.11 -30.47
C LYS A 236 -0.34 33.21 -31.36
N ARG A 237 0.21 32.83 -32.52
CA ARG A 237 0.41 33.75 -33.64
C ARG A 237 -0.10 33.11 -34.93
N SER A 238 -1.02 33.84 -35.56
CA SER A 238 -1.52 33.79 -36.94
C SER A 238 -0.91 32.75 -37.88
N SER A 239 -1.76 31.93 -38.49
CA SER A 239 -2.23 32.12 -39.87
C SER A 239 -3.47 31.28 -40.12
#